data_AF-A0A7L1G741-F1
#
_entry.id   AF-A0A7L1G741-F1
#
_cell.length_a   1.000
_cell.length_b   1.000
_cell.length_c   1.000
_cell.angle_alpha   90.00
_cell.angle_beta   90.00
_cell.angle_gamma   90.00
#
_symmetry.space_group_name_H-M   'P 1'
#
loop_
_entity.id
_entity.type
_entity.pdbx_description
1 polymer ?
#
loop_
_entity_poly.entity_id
_entity_poly.type
_entity_poly.pdbx_seq_one_letter_code
_entity_poly.pdbx_strand_id
1 'polypeptide(L)'
;KETSFTPADCHAVERDAGAALDLVNRHRRDGYVFGLFRVADAHQLHIGNVSILYLTLDVVETECPVLSRRHWESCEYDDLYSMDFGQCKIITYTNQLLKKPQLYGFNCTLSSVPPDLLECKDCPVKVEILEATEQHKNIAAEALKKFNSQSNHTNYFNVDKVEKALK
;
A
#
# COMPACT_ATOMS: atom_id res chain seq x y z
N LYS A 1 28.91 -19.92 -16.43
CA LYS A 1 28.97 -18.72 -15.56
C LYS A 1 27.67 -18.73 -14.77
N GLU A 2 27.70 -19.06 -13.48
CA GLU A 2 26.49 -19.08 -12.67
C GLU A 2 25.90 -17.66 -12.61
N THR A 3 24.65 -17.53 -13.01
CA THR A 3 23.85 -16.33 -12.81
C THR A 3 23.52 -16.24 -11.32
N SER A 4 24.32 -15.48 -10.57
CA SER A 4 24.12 -15.25 -9.14
C SER A 4 23.53 -13.86 -8.88
N PHE A 5 22.64 -13.76 -7.90
CA PHE A 5 22.17 -12.49 -7.38
C PHE A 5 23.32 -11.74 -6.70
N THR A 6 23.45 -10.45 -6.98
CA THR A 6 24.42 -9.58 -6.30
C THR A 6 23.67 -8.58 -5.43
N PRO A 7 24.08 -8.36 -4.17
CA PRO A 7 23.54 -7.28 -3.34
C PRO A 7 23.68 -5.93 -4.06
N ALA A 8 22.65 -5.10 -3.95
CA ALA A 8 22.62 -3.76 -4.48
C ALA A 8 22.61 -2.73 -3.34
N ASP A 9 23.20 -1.57 -3.58
CA ASP A 9 23.18 -0.48 -2.62
C ASP A 9 21.75 0.08 -2.48
N CYS A 10 21.23 0.07 -1.25
CA CYS A 10 19.85 0.45 -0.97
C CYS A 10 19.54 1.91 -1.32
N HIS A 11 20.51 2.82 -1.15
CA HIS A 11 20.34 4.23 -1.52
C HIS A 11 20.35 4.41 -3.04
N ALA A 12 21.22 3.69 -3.74
CA ALA A 12 21.32 3.75 -5.20
C ALA A 12 20.04 3.30 -5.91
N VAL A 13 19.28 2.36 -5.31
CA VAL A 13 18.04 1.82 -5.89
C VAL A 13 16.76 2.47 -5.38
N GLU A 14 16.83 3.51 -4.55
CA GLU A 14 15.66 4.12 -3.91
C GLU A 14 14.62 4.62 -4.93
N ARG A 15 15.07 5.23 -6.03
CA ARG A 15 14.19 5.66 -7.12
C ARG A 15 13.49 4.48 -7.80
N ASP A 16 14.24 3.40 -8.05
CA ASP A 16 13.69 2.19 -8.66
C ASP A 16 12.71 1.48 -7.71
N ALA A 17 12.97 1.54 -6.40
CA ALA A 17 12.07 1.05 -5.37
C ALA A 17 10.77 1.84 -5.32
N GLY A 18 10.83 3.18 -5.38
CA GLY A 18 9.63 4.02 -5.49
C GLY A 18 8.79 3.68 -6.72
N ALA A 19 9.43 3.52 -7.88
CA ALA A 19 8.75 3.10 -9.11
C ALA A 19 8.14 1.69 -9.01
N ALA A 20 8.85 0.75 -8.37
CA ALA A 20 8.35 -0.60 -8.14
C ALA A 20 7.13 -0.62 -7.21
N LEU A 21 7.14 0.18 -6.14
CA LEU A 21 6.00 0.35 -5.24
C LEU A 21 4.79 0.93 -5.97
N ASP A 22 5.03 1.89 -6.87
CA ASP A 22 3.99 2.49 -7.70
C ASP A 22 3.31 1.46 -8.64
N LEU A 23 4.10 0.53 -9.19
CA LEU A 23 3.57 -0.62 -9.95
C LEU A 23 2.72 -1.55 -9.08
N VAL A 24 3.15 -1.82 -7.84
CA VAL A 24 2.39 -2.62 -6.87
C VAL A 24 1.05 -1.95 -6.54
N ASN A 25 1.05 -0.66 -6.21
CA ASN A 25 -0.15 0.11 -5.90
C ASN A 25 -1.14 0.14 -7.08
N ARG A 26 -0.65 0.19 -8.33
CA ARG A 26 -1.50 0.08 -9.53
C ARG A 26 -2.03 -1.33 -9.77
N HIS A 27 -1.28 -2.36 -9.37
CA HIS A 27 -1.72 -3.74 -9.50
C HIS A 27 -2.87 -4.06 -8.54
N ARG A 28 -2.75 -3.62 -7.27
CA ARG A 28 -3.74 -3.84 -6.22
C ARG A 28 -5.13 -3.28 -6.59
N ARG A 29 -6.17 -3.88 -6.01
CA ARG A 29 -7.59 -3.58 -6.30
C ARG A 29 -8.37 -3.13 -5.07
N ASP A 30 -7.81 -3.35 -3.89
CA ASP A 30 -8.43 -3.17 -2.59
C ASP A 30 -7.43 -2.56 -1.59
N GLY A 31 -8.00 -1.92 -0.56
CA GLY A 31 -7.25 -1.20 0.47
C GLY A 31 -6.69 0.13 0.00
N TYR A 32 -5.62 0.58 0.68
CA TYR A 32 -5.05 1.90 0.50
C TYR A 32 -3.65 1.86 -0.12
N VAL A 33 -3.25 2.97 -0.75
CA VAL A 33 -1.94 3.15 -1.39
C VAL A 33 -0.85 3.03 -0.34
N PHE A 34 0.22 2.32 -0.66
CA PHE A 34 1.40 2.21 0.19
C PHE A 34 2.42 3.30 -0.16
N GLY A 35 2.95 3.96 0.87
CA GLY A 35 4.10 4.85 0.79
C GLY A 35 5.40 4.11 1.11
N LEU A 36 6.50 4.55 0.49
CA LEU A 36 7.82 3.98 0.72
C LEU A 36 8.39 4.53 2.03
N PHE A 37 8.66 3.67 3.02
CA PHE A 37 9.35 4.08 4.26
C PHE A 37 10.87 3.99 4.09
N ARG A 38 11.37 2.84 3.62
CA ARG A 38 12.78 2.63 3.26
C ARG A 38 12.97 1.38 2.40
N VAL A 39 14.10 1.33 1.71
CA VAL A 39 14.61 0.09 1.13
C VAL A 39 15.32 -0.71 2.22
N ALA A 40 14.75 -1.84 2.63
CA ALA A 40 15.29 -2.70 3.68
C ALA A 40 16.36 -3.67 3.14
N ASP A 41 16.20 -4.14 1.90
CA ASP A 41 17.16 -4.98 1.21
C ASP A 41 16.97 -4.91 -0.31
N ALA A 42 18.05 -5.07 -1.07
CA ALA A 42 18.03 -5.02 -2.52
C ALA A 42 19.06 -5.98 -3.15
N HIS A 43 18.62 -6.73 -4.16
CA HIS A 43 19.46 -7.63 -4.94
C HIS A 43 19.19 -7.47 -6.42
N GLN A 44 20.23 -7.54 -7.24
CA GLN A 44 20.13 -7.40 -8.69
C GLN A 44 20.68 -8.64 -9.39
N LEU A 45 20.08 -8.98 -10.53
CA LEU A 45 20.56 -10.02 -11.43
C LEU A 45 20.50 -9.53 -12.87
N HIS A 46 21.60 -9.70 -13.60
CA HIS A 46 21.68 -9.37 -15.01
C HIS A 46 21.73 -10.65 -15.85
N ILE A 47 20.76 -10.82 -16.75
CA ILE A 47 20.67 -11.93 -17.70
C ILE A 47 20.55 -11.36 -19.11
N GLY A 48 21.66 -11.37 -19.86
CA GLY A 48 21.71 -10.74 -21.19
C GLY A 48 21.33 -9.26 -21.11
N ASN A 49 20.25 -8.88 -21.80
CA ASN A 49 19.74 -7.50 -21.84
C ASN A 49 18.62 -7.24 -20.82
N VAL A 50 18.41 -8.14 -19.86
CA VAL A 50 17.39 -8.01 -18.80
C VAL A 50 18.08 -7.84 -17.46
N SER A 51 17.65 -6.82 -16.72
CA SER A 51 17.98 -6.63 -15.31
C SER A 51 16.77 -7.00 -14.46
N ILE A 52 16.95 -7.87 -13.47
CA ILE A 52 15.93 -8.23 -12.49
C ILE A 52 16.34 -7.62 -11.16
N LEU A 53 15.40 -6.96 -10.48
CA LEU A 53 15.61 -6.33 -9.19
C LEU A 53 14.65 -6.96 -8.17
N TYR A 54 15.23 -7.46 -7.08
CA TYR A 54 14.54 -8.01 -5.93
C TYR A 54 14.65 -6.98 -4.82
N LEU A 55 13.50 -6.51 -4.34
CA LEU A 55 13.41 -5.47 -3.34
C LEU A 55 12.67 -6.00 -2.13
N THR A 56 13.19 -5.68 -0.96
CA THR A 56 12.44 -5.73 0.29
C THR A 56 12.26 -4.29 0.75
N LEU A 57 11.03 -3.81 0.74
CA LEU A 57 10.68 -2.44 1.09
C LEU A 57 9.88 -2.45 2.38
N ASP A 58 10.27 -1.63 3.35
CA ASP A 58 9.38 -1.31 4.45
C ASP A 58 8.43 -0.21 3.96
N VAL A 59 7.14 -0.35 4.24
CA VAL A 59 6.06 0.47 3.69
C VAL A 59 5.10 0.93 4.78
N VAL A 60 4.39 2.02 4.51
CA VAL A 60 3.32 2.55 5.37
C VAL A 60 2.04 2.69 4.55
N GLU A 61 0.91 2.29 5.12
CA GLU A 61 -0.41 2.55 4.53
C GLU A 61 -0.74 4.06 4.56
N THR A 62 -1.26 4.60 3.47
CA THR A 62 -1.70 6.01 3.35
C THR A 62 -3.22 6.13 3.43
N GLU A 63 -3.76 7.35 3.39
CA GLU A 63 -5.21 7.58 3.38
C GLU A 63 -5.85 7.45 1.98
N CYS A 64 -5.04 7.36 0.92
CA CYS A 64 -5.52 7.24 -0.45
C CYS A 64 -6.04 5.83 -0.74
N PRO A 65 -7.29 5.63 -1.19
CA PRO A 65 -7.72 4.35 -1.71
C PRO A 65 -6.92 3.98 -2.98
N VAL A 66 -6.56 2.71 -3.18
CA VAL A 66 -5.84 2.28 -4.40
C VAL A 66 -6.62 2.57 -5.68
N LEU A 67 -7.95 2.65 -5.58
CA LEU A 67 -8.85 3.01 -6.68
C LEU A 67 -8.64 4.44 -7.18
N SER A 68 -8.05 5.33 -6.37
CA SER A 68 -7.72 6.70 -6.78
C SER A 68 -6.61 6.77 -7.82
N ARG A 69 -5.79 5.71 -7.94
CA ARG A 69 -4.63 5.62 -8.85
C ARG A 69 -3.59 6.73 -8.68
N ARG A 70 -3.59 7.41 -7.54
CA ARG A 70 -2.62 8.46 -7.20
C ARG A 70 -1.22 7.89 -6.99
N HIS A 71 -0.21 8.70 -7.29
CA HIS A 71 1.17 8.38 -6.93
C HIS A 71 1.31 8.42 -5.41
N TRP A 72 2.10 7.52 -4.82
CA TRP A 72 2.18 7.39 -3.37
C TRP A 72 2.69 8.67 -2.69
N GLU A 73 3.63 9.41 -3.29
CA GLU A 73 4.13 10.69 -2.73
C GLU A 73 3.07 11.80 -2.68
N SER A 74 1.95 11.64 -3.39
CA SER A 74 0.84 12.60 -3.38
C SER A 74 -0.24 12.26 -2.36
N CYS A 75 -0.04 11.20 -1.58
CA CYS A 75 -0.97 10.72 -0.57
C CYS A 75 -0.50 11.11 0.82
N GLU A 76 -1.44 11.62 1.61
CA GLU A 76 -1.23 11.92 3.02
C GLU A 76 -1.29 10.63 3.84
N TYR A 77 -0.61 10.65 4.99
CA TYR A 77 -0.58 9.52 5.92
C TYR A 77 -1.56 9.79 7.06
N ASP A 78 -2.17 8.70 7.54
CA ASP A 78 -3.16 8.75 8.61
C ASP A 78 -2.52 9.13 9.96
N ASP A 79 -3.29 9.27 11.03
CA ASP A 79 -2.71 9.44 12.36
C ASP A 79 -1.90 8.20 12.76
N LEU A 80 -0.79 8.41 13.49
CA LEU A 80 0.10 7.33 13.95
C LEU A 80 -0.63 6.17 14.65
N TYR A 81 -1.76 6.46 15.30
CA TYR A 81 -2.59 5.51 16.02
C TYR A 81 -3.37 4.55 15.12
N SER A 82 -3.48 4.86 13.84
CA SER A 82 -4.29 4.11 12.87
C SER A 82 -3.50 3.69 11.61
N MET A 83 -2.21 4.04 11.56
CA MET A 83 -1.28 3.64 10.51
C MET A 83 -0.96 2.14 10.60
N ASP A 84 -0.91 1.50 9.44
CA ASP A 84 -0.36 0.17 9.28
C ASP A 84 1.04 0.25 8.68
N PHE A 85 1.97 -0.46 9.31
CA PHE A 85 3.33 -0.63 8.81
C PHE A 85 3.49 -2.05 8.30
N GLY A 86 4.37 -2.23 7.33
CA GLY A 86 4.63 -3.55 6.81
C GLY A 86 5.84 -3.64 5.92
N GLN A 87 5.95 -4.78 5.29
CA GLN A 87 7.03 -5.08 4.37
C GLN A 87 6.48 -5.66 3.07
N CYS A 88 7.00 -5.17 1.95
CA CYS A 88 6.74 -5.67 0.61
C CYS A 88 8.00 -6.28 0.02
N LYS A 89 7.90 -7.53 -0.44
CA LYS A 89 8.89 -8.16 -1.30
C LYS A 89 8.43 -8.02 -2.74
N ILE A 90 9.23 -7.35 -3.58
CA ILE A 90 8.86 -7.00 -4.96
C ILE A 90 9.95 -7.51 -5.91
N ILE A 91 9.52 -8.11 -7.01
CA ILE A 91 10.39 -8.50 -8.11
C ILE A 91 9.98 -7.69 -9.34
N THR A 92 10.93 -6.94 -9.88
CA THR A 92 10.76 -6.24 -11.16
C THR A 92 11.78 -6.73 -12.16
N TYR A 93 11.44 -6.66 -13.45
CA TYR A 93 12.41 -6.81 -14.53
C TYR A 93 12.36 -5.63 -15.47
N THR A 94 13.53 -5.24 -15.95
CA THR A 94 13.72 -4.13 -16.88
C THR A 94 14.49 -4.65 -18.08
N ASN A 95 13.89 -4.55 -19.26
CA ASN A 95 14.62 -4.76 -20.51
C ASN A 95 15.40 -3.49 -20.85
N GLN A 96 16.70 -3.61 -21.08
CA GLN A 96 17.59 -2.49 -21.40
C GLN A 96 17.14 -1.69 -22.64
N LEU A 97 16.38 -2.31 -23.56
CA LEU A 97 15.80 -1.64 -24.72
C LEU A 97 14.56 -0.80 -24.36
N LEU A 98 13.71 -1.30 -23.47
CA LEU A 98 12.46 -0.62 -23.07
C LEU A 98 12.70 0.43 -21.98
N LYS A 99 13.75 0.27 -21.17
CA LYS A 99 14.15 1.13 -20.04
C LYS A 99 13.03 1.43 -19.03
N LYS A 100 11.96 0.63 -19.02
CA LYS A 100 10.85 0.74 -18.07
C LYS A 100 10.77 -0.55 -17.25
N PRO A 101 10.75 -0.46 -15.90
CA PRO A 101 10.55 -1.62 -15.07
C PRO A 101 9.13 -2.17 -15.26
N GLN A 102 9.02 -3.49 -15.24
CA GLN A 102 7.77 -4.22 -15.24
C GLN A 102 7.69 -5.06 -13.95
N LEU A 103 6.49 -5.14 -13.39
CA LEU A 103 6.23 -5.92 -12.19
C LEU A 103 6.17 -7.40 -12.58
N TYR A 104 7.05 -8.21 -12.00
CA TYR A 104 7.00 -9.67 -12.13
C TYR A 104 6.06 -10.28 -11.08
N GLY A 105 6.23 -9.85 -9.83
CA GLY A 105 5.45 -10.34 -8.71
C GLY A 105 5.78 -9.56 -7.44
N PHE A 106 4.87 -9.63 -6.47
CA PHE A 106 5.08 -9.02 -5.17
C PHE A 106 4.28 -9.77 -4.09
N ASN A 107 4.71 -9.61 -2.85
CA ASN A 107 3.97 -10.01 -1.68
C ASN A 107 4.18 -8.97 -0.60
N CYS A 108 3.08 -8.47 -0.01
CA CYS A 108 3.12 -7.46 1.03
C CYS A 108 2.39 -7.98 2.27
N THR A 109 2.93 -7.68 3.44
CA THR A 109 2.31 -8.00 4.72
C THR A 109 2.38 -6.76 5.60
N LEU A 110 1.22 -6.30 6.05
CA LEU A 110 1.06 -5.13 6.90
C LEU A 110 0.38 -5.54 8.20
N SER A 111 0.67 -4.78 9.26
CA SER A 111 0.06 -4.91 10.58
C SER A 111 -0.07 -3.53 11.21
N SER A 112 -1.16 -3.33 11.95
CA SER A 112 -1.33 -2.12 12.77
C SER A 112 -0.31 -2.08 13.90
N VAL A 113 0.01 -0.87 14.36
CA VAL A 113 0.84 -0.69 15.55
C VAL A 113 0.07 -1.23 16.77
N PRO A 114 0.67 -2.14 17.57
CA PRO A 114 0.05 -2.63 18.78
C PRO A 114 -0.33 -1.47 19.74
N PRO A 115 -1.55 -1.45 20.30
CA PRO A 115 -1.99 -0.39 21.21
C PRO A 115 -1.05 -0.19 22.42
N ASP A 116 -0.43 -1.27 22.91
CA ASP A 116 0.48 -1.24 24.05
C ASP A 116 1.77 -0.44 23.79
N LEU A 117 2.12 -0.22 22.51
CA LEU A 117 3.26 0.61 22.12
C LEU A 117 2.90 2.09 21.94
N LEU A 118 1.61 2.42 21.99
CA LEU A 118 1.11 3.78 21.85
C LEU A 118 0.92 4.38 23.25
N GLU A 119 1.67 5.43 23.57
CA GLU A 119 1.50 6.19 24.81
C GLU A 119 0.26 7.11 24.75
N CYS A 120 -0.93 6.54 24.48
CA CYS A 120 -2.18 7.30 24.42
C CYS A 120 -3.35 6.55 25.04
N LYS A 121 -3.98 7.16 26.06
CA LYS A 121 -5.11 6.55 26.80
C LYS A 121 -6.46 6.65 26.10
N ASP A 122 -6.65 7.67 25.26
CA ASP A 122 -7.95 8.00 24.65
C ASP A 122 -7.90 8.04 23.11
N CYS A 123 -6.85 7.46 22.51
CA CYS A 123 -6.72 7.45 21.06
C CYS A 123 -7.62 6.39 20.43
N PRO A 124 -8.20 6.69 19.26
CA PRO A 124 -8.98 5.71 18.52
C PRO A 124 -8.11 4.49 18.23
N VAL A 125 -8.60 3.31 18.58
CA VAL A 125 -7.90 2.05 18.29
C VAL A 125 -8.45 1.50 17.00
N LYS A 126 -7.56 1.24 16.03
CA LYS A 126 -7.94 0.50 14.83
C LYS A 126 -8.36 -0.90 15.26
N VAL A 127 -9.62 -1.23 15.03
CA VAL A 127 -10.12 -2.58 15.27
C VAL A 127 -9.66 -3.42 14.09
N GLU A 128 -9.05 -4.58 14.33
CA GLU A 128 -8.82 -5.56 13.27
C GLU A 128 -10.17 -6.06 12.75
N ILE A 129 -10.61 -5.51 11.62
CA ILE A 129 -11.83 -5.91 10.95
C ILE A 129 -11.46 -7.03 9.97
N LEU A 130 -11.41 -8.27 10.46
CA LEU A 130 -11.33 -9.44 9.58
C LEU A 130 -12.58 -9.51 8.67
N GLU A 131 -13.74 -9.14 9.23
CA GLU A 131 -14.99 -8.89 8.49
C GLU A 131 -15.76 -7.74 9.13
N ALA A 132 -16.29 -6.83 8.32
CA ALA A 132 -17.11 -5.72 8.81
C ALA A 132 -18.34 -6.26 9.55
N THR A 133 -18.43 -5.97 10.85
CA THR A 133 -19.61 -6.33 11.65
C THR A 133 -20.86 -5.68 11.05
N GLU A 134 -22.02 -6.28 11.30
CA GLU A 134 -23.31 -5.68 10.89
C GLU A 134 -23.48 -4.27 11.44
N GLN A 135 -22.92 -3.98 12.63
CA GLN A 135 -22.91 -2.63 13.18
C GLN A 135 -22.13 -1.64 12.30
N HIS A 136 -20.92 -1.98 11.85
CA HIS A 136 -20.13 -1.11 10.98
C HIS A 136 -20.84 -0.88 9.63
N LYS A 137 -21.44 -1.92 9.05
CA LYS A 137 -22.21 -1.80 7.81
C LYS A 137 -23.43 -0.89 7.96
N ASN A 138 -24.15 -1.00 9.07
CA ASN A 138 -25.29 -0.14 9.37
C ASN A 138 -24.88 1.32 9.52
N ILE A 139 -23.80 1.60 10.26
CA ILE A 139 -23.25 2.97 10.40
C ILE A 139 -22.87 3.54 9.03
N ALA A 140 -22.17 2.76 8.20
CA ALA A 140 -21.80 3.18 6.85
C ALA A 140 -23.04 3.45 5.97
N ALA A 141 -24.07 2.59 6.07
CA ALA A 141 -25.32 2.76 5.32
C ALA A 141 -26.09 4.01 5.75
N GLU A 142 -26.14 4.32 7.04
CA GLU A 142 -26.76 5.55 7.55
C GLU A 142 -26.00 6.79 7.09
N ALA A 143 -24.67 6.78 7.17
CA ALA A 143 -23.83 7.88 6.67
C ALA A 143 -24.04 8.10 5.16
N LEU A 144 -24.10 7.01 4.38
CA LEU A 144 -24.31 7.09 2.94
C LEU A 144 -25.73 7.56 2.58
N LYS A 145 -26.75 7.14 3.35
CA LYS A 145 -28.12 7.65 3.19
C LYS A 145 -28.17 9.16 3.38
N LYS A 146 -27.47 9.68 4.40
CA LYS A 146 -27.33 11.13 4.61
C LYS A 146 -26.65 11.79 3.42
N PHE A 147 -25.52 11.25 2.95
CA PHE A 147 -24.82 11.75 1.76
C PHE A 147 -25.73 11.79 0.53
N ASN A 148 -26.42 10.69 0.20
CA ASN A 148 -27.34 10.62 -0.93
C ASN A 148 -28.46 11.68 -0.85
N SER A 149 -28.97 11.97 0.36
CA SER A 149 -30.03 12.97 0.54
C SER A 149 -29.56 14.42 0.45
N GLN A 150 -28.26 14.68 0.66
CA GLN A 150 -27.69 16.03 0.77
C GLN A 150 -26.75 16.38 -0.39
N SER A 151 -26.29 15.38 -1.16
CA SER A 151 -25.39 15.60 -2.27
C SER A 151 -26.13 15.99 -3.55
N ASN A 152 -25.45 16.72 -4.43
CA ASN A 152 -25.95 17.07 -5.76
C ASN A 152 -25.59 16.03 -6.84
N HIS A 153 -25.23 14.81 -6.45
CA HIS A 153 -24.93 13.76 -7.41
C HIS A 153 -26.20 13.25 -8.09
N THR A 154 -26.09 12.89 -9.36
CA THR A 154 -27.21 12.38 -10.16
C THR A 154 -27.57 10.93 -9.84
N ASN A 155 -26.66 10.19 -9.20
CA ASN A 155 -26.82 8.78 -8.87
C ASN A 155 -26.94 8.60 -7.36
N TYR A 156 -27.67 7.55 -6.96
CA TYR A 156 -27.68 7.05 -5.59
C TYR A 156 -26.60 5.99 -5.42
N PHE A 157 -25.89 6.05 -4.30
CA PHE A 157 -24.83 5.10 -3.98
C PHE A 157 -25.28 4.11 -2.91
N ASN A 158 -24.77 2.88 -2.98
CA ASN A 158 -24.90 1.87 -1.94
C ASN A 158 -23.52 1.55 -1.35
N VAL A 159 -23.51 1.06 -0.10
CA VAL A 159 -22.26 0.62 0.54
C VAL A 159 -21.81 -0.67 -0.15
N ASP A 160 -20.60 -0.64 -0.69
CA ASP A 160 -19.96 -1.81 -1.31
C ASP A 160 -19.18 -2.61 -0.26
N LYS A 161 -18.18 -1.96 0.37
CA LYS A 161 -17.35 -2.55 1.42
C LYS A 161 -16.95 -1.48 2.44
N VAL A 162 -16.84 -1.88 3.71
CA VAL A 162 -16.17 -1.09 4.75
C VAL A 162 -14.71 -1.53 4.80
N GLU A 163 -13.78 -0.67 4.38
CA GLU A 163 -12.34 -0.97 4.35
C GLU A 163 -11.67 -0.76 5.72
N LYS A 164 -12.12 0.24 6.49
CA LYS A 164 -11.55 0.62 7.78
C LYS A 164 -12.64 1.11 8.74
N ALA A 165 -12.53 0.76 10.01
CA ALA A 165 -13.29 1.40 11.09
C ALA A 165 -12.41 1.56 12.32
N LEU A 166 -12.69 2.60 13.09
CA LEU A 166 -11.97 2.98 14.30
C LEU A 166 -12.96 2.94 15.47
N LYS A 167 -12.47 2.56 16.65
CA LYS A 167 -13.26 2.53 17.88
C LYS A 167 -12.71 3.50 18.91
#